data_AF-A0A416SLD8-F1
#
_entry.id   AF-A0A416SLD8-F1
#
_cell.length_a   1.000
_cell.length_b   1.000
_cell.length_c   1.000
_cell.angle_alpha   90.00
_cell.angle_beta   90.00
_cell.angle_gamma   90.00
#
_symmetry.space_group_name_H-M   'P 1'
#
loop_
_entity.id
_entity.type
_entity.pdbx_description
1 polymer ?
#
loop_
_entity_poly.entity_id
_entity_poly.type
_entity_poly.pdbx_seq_one_letter_code
_entity_poly.pdbx_strand_id
1 'polypeptide(L)'
;MTDIQNIECVFLKEEYFILHSQYSKMLDPGHIQKQSKRSYLYVKVKYEGNNLFIPLRKNLGKAVRAFGKIGYSVPSIEKPNAGLDYRYILIVNEEKYIEHPVTLRIPKAQYKIICDNYKTIEKEALAYVNGYVKTAIKDRVEKEAKYRESSLLNFHDELKIAEKKIEKYKKKFDNR
;
A
#
# COMPACT_ATOMS: atom_id res chain seq x y z
N MET A 1 8.99 -11.38 27.45
CA MET A 1 9.48 -10.10 26.90
C MET A 1 8.85 -9.95 25.52
N THR A 2 7.93 -9.02 25.37
CA THR A 2 7.26 -8.74 24.09
C THR A 2 8.28 -8.04 23.19
N ASP A 3 8.68 -8.68 22.10
CA ASP A 3 9.45 -8.00 21.05
C ASP A 3 8.67 -6.76 20.63
N ILE A 4 9.23 -5.59 20.92
CA ILE A 4 8.72 -4.33 20.39
C ILE A 4 9.02 -4.40 18.89
N GLN A 5 8.03 -4.79 18.09
CA GLN A 5 8.14 -4.64 16.65
C GLN A 5 8.37 -3.16 16.37
N ASN A 6 9.53 -2.82 15.81
CA ASN A 6 9.81 -1.49 15.29
C ASN A 6 8.92 -1.26 14.07
N ILE A 7 7.74 -0.68 14.31
CA ILE A 7 6.81 -0.32 13.26
C ILE A 7 7.27 0.98 12.64
N GLU A 8 7.75 0.88 11.42
CA GLU A 8 8.20 2.05 10.66
C GLU A 8 6.99 2.77 10.07
N CYS A 9 6.84 4.00 10.52
CA CYS A 9 5.80 4.92 10.10
C CYS A 9 6.52 6.15 9.53
N VAL A 10 6.43 6.37 8.22
CA VAL A 10 7.29 7.32 7.49
C VAL A 10 6.47 8.34 6.70
N PHE A 11 7.14 9.33 6.13
CA PHE A 11 6.62 10.12 5.01
C PHE A 11 7.42 9.82 3.74
N LEU A 12 6.82 10.18 2.61
CA LEU A 12 7.52 10.20 1.32
C LEU A 12 7.74 11.65 0.94
N LYS A 13 8.96 11.98 0.52
CA LYS A 13 9.33 13.35 0.16
C LYS A 13 8.62 13.78 -1.13
N GLU A 14 8.43 15.08 -1.29
CA GLU A 14 7.72 15.66 -2.44
C GLU A 14 8.39 15.30 -3.78
N GLU A 15 9.73 15.21 -3.80
CA GLU A 15 10.52 14.87 -4.98
C GLU A 15 10.14 13.51 -5.56
N TYR A 16 9.71 12.55 -4.74
CA TYR A 16 9.21 11.26 -5.22
C TYR A 16 7.98 11.46 -6.12
N PHE A 17 7.05 12.30 -5.69
CA PHE A 17 5.81 12.55 -6.45
C PHE A 17 6.04 13.44 -7.67
N ILE A 18 7.03 14.32 -7.63
CA ILE A 18 7.45 15.12 -8.81
C ILE A 18 8.03 14.19 -9.88
N LEU A 19 8.99 13.34 -9.49
CA LEU A 19 9.68 12.43 -10.42
C LEU A 19 8.74 11.38 -11.03
N HIS A 20 7.72 10.96 -10.27
CA HIS A 20 6.76 9.95 -10.70
C HIS A 20 5.39 10.56 -11.03
N SER A 21 5.37 11.78 -11.57
CA SER A 21 4.14 12.51 -11.91
C SER A 21 3.27 11.80 -12.96
N GLN A 22 3.87 10.90 -13.76
CA GLN A 22 3.20 10.04 -14.73
C GLN A 22 2.39 8.89 -14.11
N TYR A 23 2.56 8.59 -12.81
CA TYR A 23 1.86 7.49 -12.17
C TYR A 23 0.35 7.70 -12.15
N SER A 24 -0.36 6.64 -12.51
CA SER A 24 -1.82 6.64 -12.59
C SER A 24 -2.44 6.05 -11.32
N LYS A 25 -3.71 6.40 -11.07
CA LYS A 25 -4.48 5.90 -9.90
C LYS A 25 -3.75 6.14 -8.56
N MET A 26 -2.97 7.20 -8.51
CA MET A 26 -2.41 7.74 -7.28
C MET A 26 -3.53 8.29 -6.41
N LEU A 27 -3.26 8.42 -5.12
CA LEU A 27 -4.31 8.75 -4.17
C LEU A 27 -4.87 10.18 -4.41
N ASP A 28 -4.05 11.17 -4.82
CA ASP A 28 -4.47 12.54 -5.25
C ASP A 28 -3.82 12.87 -6.61
N PRO A 29 -4.34 12.34 -7.72
CA PRO A 29 -3.76 12.58 -9.05
C PRO A 29 -3.70 14.08 -9.36
N GLY A 30 -2.60 14.54 -9.96
CA GLY A 30 -2.41 15.94 -10.35
C GLY A 30 -2.20 16.94 -9.21
N HIS A 31 -2.22 16.53 -7.94
CA HIS A 31 -2.02 17.41 -6.78
C HIS A 31 -0.80 17.00 -5.96
N ILE A 32 0.40 17.25 -6.48
CA ILE A 32 1.68 16.87 -5.86
C ILE A 32 1.78 17.35 -4.41
N GLN A 33 1.51 18.63 -4.14
CA GLN A 33 1.58 19.16 -2.77
C GLN A 33 0.61 18.44 -1.84
N LYS A 34 -0.55 18.00 -2.35
CA LYS A 34 -1.54 17.28 -1.56
C LYS A 34 -1.11 15.84 -1.32
N GLN A 35 -0.47 15.19 -2.30
CA GLN A 35 0.12 13.85 -2.16
C GLN A 35 1.27 13.83 -1.14
N SER A 36 2.20 14.79 -1.24
CA SER A 36 3.31 14.93 -0.29
C SER A 36 2.84 15.31 1.11
N LYS A 37 1.77 16.12 1.22
CA LYS A 37 1.18 16.55 2.51
C LYS A 37 0.06 15.66 3.02
N ARG A 38 -0.28 14.55 2.35
CA ARG A 38 -1.51 13.79 2.66
C ARG A 38 -1.37 13.03 3.97
N SER A 39 -1.77 13.70 5.05
CA SER A 39 -2.05 13.09 6.37
C SER A 39 -1.04 12.05 6.83
N TYR A 40 0.23 12.44 6.76
CA TYR A 40 1.19 12.21 7.82
C TYR A 40 1.67 10.80 8.17
N LEU A 41 1.43 9.76 7.37
CA LEU A 41 2.04 8.46 7.68
C LEU A 41 1.83 7.44 6.57
N TYR A 42 2.91 6.76 6.19
CA TYR A 42 2.87 5.47 5.54
C TYR A 42 3.36 4.41 6.52
N VAL A 43 2.60 3.32 6.65
CA VAL A 43 3.05 2.14 7.39
C VAL A 43 3.87 1.28 6.45
N LYS A 44 5.12 1.01 6.82
CA LYS A 44 6.03 0.16 6.05
C LYS A 44 5.75 -1.32 6.29
N VAL A 45 5.72 -2.08 5.20
CA VAL A 45 5.65 -3.55 5.19
C VAL A 45 6.65 -4.06 4.16
N LYS A 46 7.34 -5.17 4.44
CA LYS A 46 8.28 -5.80 3.49
C LYS A 46 7.57 -6.84 2.63
N TYR A 47 7.87 -6.88 1.33
CA TYR A 47 7.34 -7.88 0.39
C TYR A 47 8.38 -8.22 -0.68
N GLU A 48 8.85 -9.46 -0.72
CA GLU A 48 9.79 -9.96 -1.75
C GLU A 48 11.00 -9.03 -1.99
N GLY A 49 11.56 -8.45 -0.92
CA GLY A 49 12.69 -7.51 -1.00
C GLY A 49 12.29 -6.04 -1.19
N ASN A 50 11.03 -5.76 -1.51
CA ASN A 50 10.49 -4.42 -1.69
C ASN A 50 9.97 -3.79 -0.38
N ASN A 51 9.99 -2.47 -0.32
CA ASN A 51 9.32 -1.66 0.70
C ASN A 51 7.91 -1.27 0.22
N LEU A 52 6.88 -1.80 0.87
CA LEU A 52 5.50 -1.37 0.68
C LEU A 52 5.14 -0.27 1.67
N PHE A 53 4.57 0.82 1.17
CA PHE A 53 4.12 1.94 1.97
C PHE A 53 2.60 2.10 1.87
N ILE A 54 1.90 1.81 2.97
CA ILE A 54 0.44 1.86 3.03
C ILE A 54 0.00 3.23 3.56
N PRO A 55 -0.71 4.06 2.77
CA PRO A 55 -1.09 5.40 3.21
C PRO A 55 -2.20 5.36 4.26
N LEU A 56 -2.06 6.20 5.30
CA LEU A 56 -3.14 6.51 6.22
C LEU A 56 -4.05 7.60 5.63
N ARG A 57 -5.35 7.31 5.52
CA ARG A 57 -6.36 8.25 5.04
C ARG A 57 -7.21 8.77 6.18
N LYS A 58 -7.61 10.05 6.10
CA LYS A 58 -8.65 10.63 6.98
C LYS A 58 -10.01 9.94 6.79
N ASN A 59 -10.28 9.41 5.60
CA ASN A 59 -11.51 8.71 5.26
C ASN A 59 -11.20 7.52 4.33
N LEU A 60 -11.22 6.31 4.89
CA LEU A 60 -11.14 5.03 4.17
C LEU A 60 -12.54 4.59 3.66
N GLY A 61 -13.58 4.99 4.40
CA GLY A 61 -14.91 4.38 4.30
C GLY A 61 -14.93 2.95 4.84
N LYS A 62 -15.79 2.08 4.29
CA LYS A 62 -15.84 0.67 4.66
C LYS A 62 -14.58 -0.07 4.20
N ALA A 63 -13.81 -0.57 5.17
CA ALA A 63 -12.59 -1.35 4.95
C ALA A 63 -12.86 -2.70 4.25
N VAL A 64 -14.00 -3.32 4.56
CA VAL A 64 -14.50 -4.52 3.87
C VAL A 64 -15.67 -4.13 2.99
N ARG A 65 -15.62 -4.51 1.71
CA ARG A 65 -16.65 -4.24 0.70
C ARG A 65 -17.16 -5.56 0.12
N ALA A 66 -18.18 -5.50 -0.72
CA ALA A 66 -18.76 -6.68 -1.38
C ALA A 66 -17.70 -7.49 -2.18
N PHE A 67 -16.71 -6.80 -2.74
CA PHE A 67 -15.60 -7.40 -3.50
C PHE A 67 -14.35 -7.66 -2.63
N GLY A 68 -14.47 -7.60 -1.30
CA GLY A 68 -13.42 -7.96 -0.35
C GLY A 68 -12.81 -6.79 0.41
N LYS A 69 -11.76 -7.10 1.19
CA LYS A 69 -11.04 -6.16 2.05
C LYS A 69 -10.09 -5.27 1.25
N ILE A 70 -10.18 -3.96 1.46
CA ILE A 70 -9.41 -2.91 0.76
C ILE A 70 -8.54 -2.06 1.70
N GLY A 71 -8.60 -2.33 3.00
CA GLY A 71 -7.88 -1.53 3.98
C GLY A 71 -8.12 -2.01 5.41
N TYR A 72 -7.60 -1.24 6.36
CA TYR A 72 -7.75 -1.46 7.79
C TYR A 72 -8.23 -0.18 8.47
N SER A 73 -9.30 -0.28 9.26
CA SER A 73 -9.87 0.87 9.97
C SER A 73 -8.96 1.26 11.14
N VAL A 74 -8.59 2.55 11.20
CA VAL A 74 -7.75 3.14 12.24
C VAL A 74 -8.41 4.45 12.68
N PRO A 75 -9.57 4.41 13.35
CA PRO A 75 -10.32 5.60 13.71
C PRO A 75 -9.64 6.44 14.81
N SER A 76 -9.98 7.72 14.85
CA SER A 76 -9.81 8.58 16.03
C SER A 76 -11.08 9.38 16.29
N ILE A 77 -11.16 10.08 17.42
CA ILE A 77 -12.29 10.96 17.75
C ILE A 77 -12.55 11.98 16.63
N GLU A 78 -11.49 12.65 16.16
CA GLU A 78 -11.59 13.64 15.06
C GLU A 78 -11.77 13.00 13.68
N LYS A 79 -11.34 11.75 13.51
CA LYS A 79 -11.31 11.04 12.22
C LYS A 79 -11.91 9.64 12.39
N PRO A 80 -13.23 9.53 12.62
CA PRO A 80 -13.87 8.25 12.91
C PRO A 80 -13.83 7.26 11.74
N ASN A 81 -13.60 7.77 10.52
CA ASN A 81 -13.53 6.96 9.29
C ASN A 81 -12.10 6.77 8.78
N ALA A 82 -11.08 7.11 9.56
CA ALA A 82 -9.70 6.96 9.13
C ALA A 82 -9.28 5.50 9.01
N GLY A 83 -8.29 5.24 8.15
CA GLY A 83 -7.76 3.90 7.95
C GLY A 83 -6.65 3.83 6.91
N LEU A 84 -5.94 2.71 6.95
CA LEU A 84 -4.90 2.33 5.99
C LEU A 84 -5.59 1.82 4.72
N ASP A 85 -5.23 2.37 3.56
CA ASP A 85 -5.89 2.04 2.28
C ASP A 85 -4.95 1.21 1.38
N TYR A 86 -5.22 -0.09 1.26
CA TYR A 86 -4.37 -1.01 0.50
C TYR A 86 -4.41 -0.76 -1.00
N ARG A 87 -5.43 -0.06 -1.51
CA ARG A 87 -5.53 0.25 -2.93
C ARG A 87 -4.40 1.17 -3.39
N TYR A 88 -3.93 2.03 -2.49
CA TYR A 88 -2.96 3.07 -2.79
C TYR A 88 -1.57 2.76 -2.19
N ILE A 89 -1.24 1.49 -2.03
CA ILE A 89 0.11 1.05 -1.64
C ILE A 89 1.12 1.53 -2.68
N LEU A 90 2.20 2.12 -2.20
CA LEU A 90 3.34 2.51 -3.02
C LEU A 90 4.51 1.57 -2.76
N ILE A 91 5.32 1.32 -3.78
CA ILE A 91 6.60 0.62 -3.63
C ILE A 91 7.72 1.65 -3.79
N VAL A 92 8.53 1.84 -2.74
CA VAL A 92 9.61 2.84 -2.75
C VAL A 92 10.86 2.25 -2.13
N ASN A 93 11.82 1.85 -2.96
CA ASN A 93 13.02 1.18 -2.48
C ASN A 93 14.19 2.14 -2.23
N GLU A 94 14.18 3.33 -2.83
CA GLU A 94 15.25 4.31 -2.61
C GLU A 94 15.02 5.11 -1.32
N GLU A 95 15.88 4.89 -0.32
CA GLU A 95 15.83 5.56 0.98
C GLU A 95 15.91 7.09 0.90
N LYS A 96 16.48 7.64 -0.18
CA LYS A 96 16.53 9.10 -0.41
C LYS A 96 15.15 9.75 -0.46
N TYR A 97 14.10 9.00 -0.80
CA TYR A 97 12.71 9.45 -0.86
C TYR A 97 11.92 9.24 0.43
N ILE A 98 12.51 8.55 1.41
CA ILE A 98 11.86 8.22 2.67
C ILE A 98 12.27 9.25 3.72
N GLU A 99 11.30 9.78 4.45
CA GLU A 99 11.50 10.69 5.56
C GLU A 99 10.99 10.05 6.85
N HIS A 100 11.89 9.85 7.82
CA HIS A 100 11.53 9.32 9.13
C HIS A 100 11.10 10.47 10.05
N PRO A 101 9.83 10.51 10.51
CA PRO A 101 9.38 11.53 11.45
C PRO A 101 10.20 11.50 12.74
N VAL A 102 10.71 12.67 13.14
CA VAL A 102 11.19 12.89 14.52
C VAL A 102 10.00 12.86 15.51
N THR A 103 8.81 13.28 15.05
CA THR A 103 7.57 13.25 15.83
C THR A 103 6.45 12.59 15.04
N LEU A 104 5.70 11.69 15.70
CA LEU A 104 4.53 11.05 15.11
C LEU A 104 3.44 12.11 14.89
N ARG A 105 3.17 12.43 13.62
CA ARG A 105 2.14 13.41 13.22
C ARG A 105 0.75 12.75 13.09
N ILE A 106 0.43 11.82 13.99
CA ILE A 106 -0.88 11.17 14.11
C ILE A 106 -1.32 11.07 15.58
N PRO A 107 -2.64 11.09 15.86
CA PRO A 107 -3.19 10.79 17.18
C PRO A 107 -2.63 9.50 17.79
N LYS A 108 -2.27 9.55 19.08
CA LYS A 108 -1.72 8.40 19.84
C LYS A 108 -2.63 7.17 19.75
N ALA A 109 -3.94 7.36 19.77
CA ALA A 109 -4.91 6.27 19.62
C ALA A 109 -4.78 5.54 18.26
N GLN A 110 -4.59 6.28 17.16
CA GLN A 110 -4.39 5.68 15.84
C GLN A 110 -3.08 4.92 15.78
N TYR A 111 -2.00 5.49 16.33
CA TYR A 111 -0.70 4.83 16.39
C TYR A 111 -0.80 3.52 17.18
N LYS A 112 -1.45 3.57 18.36
CA LYS A 112 -1.69 2.38 19.18
C LYS A 112 -2.47 1.29 18.43
N ILE A 113 -3.54 1.66 17.71
CA ILE A 113 -4.29 0.69 16.88
C ILE A 113 -3.39 0.04 15.84
N ILE A 114 -2.53 0.82 15.16
CA ILE A 114 -1.57 0.29 14.18
C ILE A 114 -0.60 -0.67 14.88
N CYS A 115 -0.06 -0.28 16.04
CA CYS A 115 0.87 -1.10 16.80
C CYS A 115 0.28 -2.43 17.23
N ASP A 116 -0.87 -2.38 17.89
CA ASP A 116 -1.54 -3.56 18.44
C ASP A 116 -1.98 -4.54 17.33
N ASN A 117 -2.15 -4.05 16.08
CA ASN A 117 -2.68 -4.84 14.97
C ASN A 117 -1.71 -4.98 13.79
N TYR A 118 -0.43 -4.64 13.96
CA TYR A 118 0.53 -4.60 12.85
C TYR A 118 0.60 -5.91 12.08
N LYS A 119 0.65 -7.06 12.76
CA LYS A 119 0.69 -8.38 12.11
C LYS A 119 -0.54 -8.66 11.26
N THR A 120 -1.72 -8.22 11.70
CA THR A 120 -2.95 -8.34 10.92
C THR A 120 -2.90 -7.42 9.71
N ILE A 121 -2.49 -6.17 9.90
CA ILE A 121 -2.33 -5.17 8.83
C ILE A 121 -1.34 -5.67 7.76
N GLU A 122 -0.19 -6.19 8.19
CA GLU A 122 0.85 -6.80 7.36
C GLU A 122 0.26 -7.96 6.54
N LYS A 123 -0.34 -8.95 7.20
CA LYS A 123 -0.95 -10.11 6.53
C LYS A 123 -1.98 -9.70 5.48
N GLU A 124 -2.82 -8.72 5.78
CA GLU A 124 -3.87 -8.25 4.89
C GLU A 124 -3.35 -7.42 3.72
N ALA A 125 -2.36 -6.57 3.95
CA ALA A 125 -1.67 -5.83 2.90
C ALA A 125 -0.98 -6.81 1.93
N LEU A 126 -0.25 -7.80 2.45
CA LEU A 126 0.38 -8.84 1.64
C LEU A 126 -0.65 -9.67 0.88
N ALA A 127 -1.80 -9.99 1.48
CA ALA A 127 -2.89 -10.68 0.80
C ALA A 127 -3.49 -9.83 -0.34
N TYR A 128 -3.60 -8.51 -0.14
CA TYR A 128 -4.01 -7.57 -1.17
C TYR A 128 -3.02 -7.56 -2.34
N VAL A 129 -1.72 -7.37 -2.08
CA VAL A 129 -0.66 -7.38 -3.10
C VAL A 129 -0.62 -8.71 -3.86
N ASN A 130 -0.62 -9.85 -3.15
CA ASN A 130 -0.64 -11.17 -3.77
C ASN A 130 -1.85 -11.39 -4.68
N GLY A 131 -3.02 -10.95 -4.25
CA GLY A 131 -4.23 -11.04 -5.07
C GLY A 131 -4.18 -10.10 -6.29
N TYR A 132 -3.59 -8.92 -6.14
CA TYR A 132 -3.30 -8.03 -7.26
C TYR A 132 -2.35 -8.69 -8.28
N VAL A 133 -1.21 -9.22 -7.83
CA VAL A 133 -0.22 -9.92 -8.67
C VAL A 133 -0.87 -11.06 -9.46
N LYS A 134 -1.66 -11.93 -8.79
CA LYS A 134 -2.40 -13.02 -9.43
C LYS A 134 -3.37 -12.54 -10.50
N THR A 135 -3.95 -11.36 -10.30
CA THR A 135 -4.90 -10.72 -11.22
C THR A 135 -4.18 -10.08 -12.40
N ALA A 136 -3.05 -9.40 -12.16
CA ALA A 136 -2.20 -8.78 -13.17
C ALA A 136 -1.59 -9.82 -14.12
N ILE A 137 -1.08 -10.95 -13.61
CA ILE A 137 -0.59 -12.07 -14.42
C ILE A 137 -1.67 -12.64 -15.37
N LYS A 138 -2.96 -12.42 -15.08
CA LYS A 138 -4.10 -12.84 -15.90
C LYS A 138 -4.65 -11.71 -16.80
N ASP A 139 -4.07 -10.52 -16.77
CA ASP A 139 -4.54 -9.33 -17.48
C ASP A 139 -5.99 -8.94 -17.11
N ARG A 140 -6.38 -9.11 -15.83
CA ARG A 140 -7.76 -8.85 -15.36
C ARG A 140 -7.90 -7.67 -14.40
N VAL A 141 -6.85 -6.89 -14.15
CA VAL A 141 -6.86 -5.83 -13.12
C VAL A 141 -8.00 -4.84 -13.35
N GLU A 142 -8.16 -4.35 -14.57
CA GLU A 142 -9.21 -3.37 -14.92
C GLU A 142 -10.64 -3.93 -14.77
N LYS A 143 -10.82 -5.27 -14.86
CA LYS A 143 -12.12 -5.93 -14.74
C LYS A 143 -12.50 -6.25 -13.30
N GLU A 144 -11.53 -6.27 -12.39
CA GLU A 144 -11.72 -6.68 -11.00
C GLU A 144 -11.93 -5.43 -10.12
N ALA A 145 -13.17 -5.23 -9.65
CA ALA A 145 -13.56 -4.04 -8.86
C ALA A 145 -12.65 -3.77 -7.65
N LYS A 146 -12.06 -4.83 -7.07
CA LYS A 146 -11.12 -4.73 -5.95
C LYS A 146 -9.80 -4.05 -6.33
N TYR A 147 -9.33 -4.27 -7.55
CA TYR A 147 -7.97 -3.94 -8.00
C TYR A 147 -7.91 -2.85 -9.07
N ARG A 148 -9.03 -2.58 -9.75
CA ARG A 148 -9.07 -1.60 -10.83
C ARG A 148 -8.61 -0.21 -10.41
N GLU A 149 -8.76 0.18 -9.13
CA GLU A 149 -8.30 1.48 -8.62
C GLU A 149 -6.91 1.45 -7.99
N SER A 150 -6.15 0.36 -8.17
CA SER A 150 -4.93 0.16 -7.41
C SER A 150 -3.73 0.87 -8.01
N SER A 151 -2.96 1.59 -7.19
CA SER A 151 -1.67 2.20 -7.57
C SER A 151 -0.59 1.16 -7.89
N LEU A 152 -0.79 -0.11 -7.53
CA LEU A 152 0.12 -1.21 -7.86
C LEU A 152 0.33 -1.43 -9.36
N LEU A 153 -0.49 -0.81 -10.22
CA LEU A 153 -0.26 -0.80 -11.67
C LEU A 153 1.02 -0.09 -12.08
N ASN A 154 1.50 0.86 -11.26
CA ASN A 154 2.72 1.58 -11.54
C ASN A 154 3.99 0.81 -11.14
N PHE A 155 3.84 -0.37 -10.52
CA PHE A 155 4.95 -1.13 -9.93
C PHE A 155 5.02 -2.56 -10.44
N HIS A 156 4.68 -2.79 -11.72
CA HIS A 156 4.70 -4.14 -12.31
C HIS A 156 6.10 -4.73 -12.39
N ASP A 157 7.12 -3.88 -12.55
CA ASP A 157 8.52 -4.28 -12.62
C ASP A 157 9.02 -4.75 -11.24
N GLU A 158 8.78 -3.96 -10.19
CA GLU A 158 9.10 -4.31 -8.80
C GLU A 158 8.37 -5.57 -8.33
N LEU A 159 7.14 -5.79 -8.83
CA LEU A 159 6.34 -6.97 -8.56
C LEU A 159 6.65 -8.16 -9.50
N LYS A 160 7.56 -7.98 -10.45
CA LYS A 160 8.02 -9.00 -11.41
C LYS A 160 6.87 -9.65 -12.18
N ILE A 161 5.86 -8.86 -12.58
CA ILE A 161 4.65 -9.39 -13.22
C ILE A 161 4.97 -10.12 -14.53
N ALA A 162 5.84 -9.56 -15.38
CA ALA A 162 6.23 -10.16 -16.65
C ALA A 162 6.94 -11.52 -16.44
N GLU A 163 7.92 -11.58 -15.53
CA GLU A 163 8.66 -12.80 -15.17
C GLU A 163 7.70 -13.89 -14.66
N LYS A 164 6.85 -13.55 -13.68
CA LYS A 164 5.87 -14.48 -13.10
C LYS A 164 4.85 -14.97 -14.14
N LYS A 165 4.53 -14.13 -15.14
CA LYS A 165 3.66 -14.51 -16.26
C LYS A 165 4.34 -15.53 -17.17
N ILE A 166 5.61 -15.35 -17.51
CA ILE A 166 6.42 -16.31 -18.28
C ILE A 166 6.52 -17.65 -17.54
N GLU A 167 6.86 -17.62 -16.25
CA GLU A 167 6.96 -18.84 -15.42
C GLU A 167 5.65 -19.62 -15.38
N LYS A 168 4.51 -18.92 -15.26
CA LYS A 168 3.19 -19.55 -15.29
C LYS A 168 2.91 -20.23 -16.63
N TYR A 169 3.29 -19.63 -17.75
CA TYR A 169 3.13 -20.26 -19.07
C TYR A 169 4.01 -21.49 -19.20
N LYS A 170 5.30 -21.41 -18.84
CA LYS A 170 6.22 -22.58 -18.85
C LYS A 170 5.64 -23.76 -18.07
N LYS A 171 5.22 -23.54 -16.82
CA LYS A 171 4.57 -24.57 -15.99
C LYS A 171 3.30 -25.16 -16.61
N LYS A 172 2.57 -24.42 -17.46
CA LYS A 172 1.38 -24.93 -18.14
C LYS A 172 1.76 -25.83 -19.33
N PHE A 173 2.89 -25.58 -19.99
CA PHE A 173 3.40 -26.41 -21.08
C PHE A 173 4.10 -27.67 -20.56
N ASP A 174 4.85 -27.58 -19.46
CA ASP A 174 5.57 -28.73 -18.87
C ASP A 174 4.65 -29.77 -18.19
N ASN A 175 3.43 -29.37 -17.82
CA ASN A 175 2.42 -30.24 -17.19
C ASN A 175 1.35 -30.74 -18.18
N ARG A 176 1.62 -30.67 -19.48
CA ARG A 176 0.77 -31.20 -20.57
C ARG A 176 1.51 -32.31 -21.29
#